data_AF-A0A8T6MCC9-F1
#
_entry.id   AF-A0A8T6MCC9-F1
#
_cell.length_a   1.000
_cell.length_b   1.000
_cell.length_c   1.000
_cell.angle_alpha   90.00
_cell.angle_beta   90.00
_cell.angle_gamma   90.00
#
_symmetry.space_group_name_H-M   'P 1'
#
loop_
_entity.id
_entity.type
_entity.pdbx_description
1 polymer ?
#
loop_
_entity_poly.entity_id
_entity_poly.type
_entity_poly.pdbx_seq_one_letter_code
_entity_poly.pdbx_strand_id
1 'polypeptide(L)'
;MQNLSKRQWGHQLSIKQAADIAISWCIRAREKNVLRKKPPKIFYSYIVEDTPPLQYLQNISSVFKYSQKDMPYTDQSRDTLLRCLSVAIKAHFFLFPNDVVSYEPYFFTIPSLNDPNNTIYGLIYKIEKDDKSIIVCERNLIELFDKPKVVYQFPAVVIEDSFRWFSLKNWNIVKQAANISEFLEKPWINKKQEFLAQDAKTRFDLERHATILDVPYEIKDFIKPLGIEWSKTIKVWYLPKGFDVDSVLEYIEYIKKEHPPLDKEKHDTGSQNHR
;
A
#
# COMPACT_ATOMS: atom_id res chain seq x y z
N MET A 1 39.44 -15.27 -9.37
CA MET A 1 38.04 -15.69 -9.60
C MET A 1 37.12 -14.53 -9.26
N GLN A 2 36.72 -13.75 -10.27
CA GLN A 2 35.80 -12.62 -10.09
C GLN A 2 34.38 -13.17 -9.98
N ASN A 3 33.86 -13.33 -8.76
CA ASN A 3 32.42 -13.45 -8.53
C ASN A 3 31.80 -12.07 -8.78
N LEU A 4 31.65 -11.68 -10.05
CA LEU A 4 30.74 -10.63 -10.45
C LEU A 4 29.36 -11.08 -9.96
N SER A 5 28.90 -10.49 -8.84
CA SER A 5 27.61 -10.82 -8.25
C SER A 5 26.55 -10.71 -9.33
N LYS A 6 26.02 -11.86 -9.78
CA LYS A 6 25.01 -11.92 -10.84
C LYS A 6 23.88 -10.96 -10.46
N ARG A 7 23.64 -9.94 -11.30
CA ARG A 7 22.55 -8.99 -11.10
C ARG A 7 21.26 -9.80 -10.94
N GLN A 8 20.62 -9.69 -9.78
CA GLN A 8 19.43 -10.51 -9.48
C GLN A 8 18.20 -9.97 -10.21
N TRP A 9 18.11 -8.64 -10.35
CA TRP A 9 17.04 -7.97 -11.09
C TRP A 9 17.46 -7.71 -12.55
N GLY A 10 16.84 -8.43 -13.49
CA GLY A 10 17.06 -8.25 -14.93
C GLY A 10 16.35 -7.03 -15.52
N HIS A 11 16.50 -6.83 -16.82
CA HIS A 11 15.67 -5.90 -17.59
C HIS A 11 14.37 -6.57 -18.02
N GLN A 12 13.31 -5.78 -18.24
CA GLN A 12 12.03 -6.23 -18.80
C GLN A 12 11.44 -7.45 -18.09
N LEU A 13 11.47 -7.44 -16.75
CA LEU A 13 10.93 -8.55 -15.98
C LEU A 13 9.40 -8.53 -16.03
N SER A 14 8.80 -9.69 -16.29
CA SER A 14 7.38 -9.89 -16.02
C SER A 14 7.10 -9.69 -14.53
N ILE A 15 5.87 -9.38 -14.19
CA ILE A 15 5.48 -9.19 -12.80
C ILE A 15 5.73 -10.43 -11.93
N LYS A 16 5.53 -11.63 -12.48
CA LYS A 16 5.79 -12.88 -11.77
C LYS A 16 7.28 -13.01 -11.44
N GLN A 17 8.16 -12.75 -12.41
CA GLN A 17 9.61 -12.80 -12.17
C GLN A 17 10.05 -11.76 -11.14
N ALA A 18 9.51 -10.55 -11.21
CA ALA A 18 9.78 -9.50 -10.22
C ALA A 18 9.33 -9.93 -8.81
N ALA A 19 8.14 -10.53 -8.69
CA ALA A 19 7.63 -11.06 -7.42
C ALA A 19 8.50 -12.21 -6.89
N ASP A 20 8.92 -13.15 -7.74
CA ASP A 20 9.78 -14.28 -7.35
C ASP A 20 11.14 -13.79 -6.79
N ILE A 21 11.74 -12.77 -7.42
CA ILE A 21 12.96 -12.14 -6.91
C ILE A 21 12.70 -11.47 -5.56
N ALA A 22 11.62 -10.71 -5.42
CA ALA A 22 11.26 -10.05 -4.17
C ALA A 22 11.00 -11.06 -3.03
N ILE A 23 10.34 -12.18 -3.32
CA ILE A 23 10.14 -13.29 -2.38
C ILE A 23 11.49 -13.88 -1.96
N SER A 24 12.42 -14.09 -2.90
CA SER A 24 13.76 -14.57 -2.56
C SER A 24 14.50 -13.61 -1.62
N TRP A 25 14.32 -12.30 -1.80
CA TRP A 25 14.88 -11.29 -0.89
C TRP A 25 14.22 -11.31 0.47
N CYS A 26 12.90 -11.48 0.52
CA CYS A 26 12.12 -11.63 1.74
C CYS A 26 12.55 -12.86 2.55
N ILE A 27 12.76 -14.01 1.90
CA ILE A 27 13.25 -15.24 2.54
C ILE A 27 14.61 -14.99 3.19
N ARG A 28 15.58 -14.42 2.45
CA ARG A 28 16.90 -14.11 3.00
C ARG A 28 16.85 -13.08 4.12
N ALA A 29 15.98 -12.07 4.01
CA ALA A 29 15.78 -11.08 5.07
C ALA A 29 15.26 -11.75 6.35
N ARG A 30 14.33 -12.70 6.22
CA ARG A 30 13.79 -13.48 7.33
C ARG A 30 14.86 -14.35 7.99
N GLU A 31 15.65 -15.09 7.20
CA GLU A 31 16.76 -15.92 7.69
C GLU A 31 17.82 -15.11 8.45
N LYS A 32 17.96 -13.83 8.11
CA LYS A 32 18.87 -12.88 8.76
C LYS A 32 18.22 -12.06 9.88
N ASN A 33 16.97 -12.35 10.26
CA ASN A 33 16.21 -11.60 11.27
C ASN A 33 16.09 -10.09 10.98
N VAL A 34 16.13 -9.72 9.70
CA VAL A 34 15.97 -8.33 9.23
C VAL A 34 14.51 -7.88 9.30
N LEU A 35 13.59 -8.80 9.01
CA LEU A 35 12.16 -8.52 9.03
C LEU A 35 11.68 -8.43 10.48
N ARG A 36 11.31 -7.22 10.90
CA ARG A 36 10.78 -6.96 12.24
C ARG A 36 9.26 -7.03 12.23
N LYS A 37 8.70 -7.52 13.33
CA LYS A 37 7.27 -7.38 13.60
C LYS A 37 6.96 -5.90 13.70
N LYS A 38 6.04 -5.43 12.86
CA LYS A 38 5.58 -4.05 12.82
C LYS A 38 4.05 -4.05 12.74
N PRO A 39 3.39 -3.07 13.36
CA PRO A 39 1.96 -2.92 13.19
C PRO A 39 1.62 -2.70 11.70
N PRO A 40 0.41 -3.09 11.27
CA PRO A 40 -0.08 -2.78 9.93
C PRO A 40 0.06 -1.29 9.64
N LYS A 41 0.62 -0.94 8.48
CA LYS A 41 0.91 0.45 8.09
C LYS A 41 0.45 0.72 6.68
N ILE A 42 -0.05 1.93 6.46
CA ILE A 42 -0.41 2.44 5.13
C ILE A 42 0.87 2.86 4.41
N PHE A 43 1.04 2.38 3.19
CA PHE A 43 2.01 2.87 2.22
C PHE A 43 1.25 3.55 1.10
N TYR A 44 1.78 4.68 0.66
CA TYR A 44 1.18 5.50 -0.38
C TYR A 44 1.85 5.16 -1.71
N SER A 45 1.05 4.78 -2.71
CA SER A 45 1.52 4.55 -4.07
C SER A 45 0.88 5.55 -5.02
N TYR A 46 1.69 6.11 -5.90
CA TYR A 46 1.29 7.06 -6.93
C TYR A 46 1.72 6.54 -8.29
N ILE A 47 0.83 6.66 -9.27
CA ILE A 47 1.16 6.48 -10.68
C ILE A 47 1.42 7.86 -11.24
N VAL A 48 2.64 8.10 -11.71
CA VAL A 48 3.04 9.37 -12.31
C VAL A 48 3.34 9.23 -13.80
N GLU A 49 2.95 10.25 -14.57
CA GLU A 49 3.44 10.46 -15.93
C GLU A 49 4.88 10.98 -15.83
N ASP A 50 5.77 10.40 -16.64
CA ASP A 50 7.21 10.59 -16.63
C ASP A 50 7.93 10.00 -15.40
N THR A 51 9.05 9.32 -15.65
CA THR A 51 9.94 8.91 -14.56
C THR A 51 10.72 10.10 -14.02
N PRO A 52 10.73 10.34 -12.69
CA PRO A 52 11.61 11.33 -12.09
C PRO A 52 13.09 11.08 -12.44
N PRO A 53 13.96 12.09 -12.45
CA PRO A 53 15.39 11.90 -12.70
C PRO A 53 16.01 10.90 -11.72
N LEU A 54 16.66 9.86 -12.24
CA LEU A 54 17.20 8.75 -11.44
C LEU A 54 18.73 8.78 -11.24
N GLN A 55 19.40 9.76 -11.86
CA GLN A 55 20.87 9.84 -11.94
C GLN A 55 21.62 9.76 -10.60
N TYR A 56 20.97 10.11 -9.48
CA TYR A 56 21.57 10.08 -8.14
C TYR A 56 20.94 9.05 -7.20
N LEU A 57 20.00 8.25 -7.70
CA LEU A 57 19.34 7.24 -6.89
C LEU A 57 20.07 5.91 -6.97
N GLN A 58 19.97 5.15 -5.89
CA GLN A 58 20.54 3.82 -5.81
C GLN A 58 19.51 2.77 -6.20
N ASN A 59 19.97 1.75 -6.93
CA ASN A 59 19.17 0.58 -7.26
C ASN A 59 18.89 -0.26 -6.01
N ILE A 60 17.72 -0.88 -5.94
CA ILE A 60 17.24 -1.59 -4.75
C ILE A 60 18.10 -2.83 -4.42
N SER A 61 18.68 -3.55 -5.39
CA SER A 61 19.53 -4.72 -5.08
C SER A 61 20.82 -4.34 -4.35
N SER A 62 21.23 -3.06 -4.39
CA SER A 62 22.39 -2.61 -3.63
C SER A 62 22.18 -2.79 -2.12
N VAL A 63 20.94 -2.66 -1.65
CA VAL A 63 20.57 -2.78 -0.22
C VAL A 63 20.44 -4.23 0.22
N PHE A 64 20.10 -5.14 -0.69
CA PHE A 64 19.90 -6.57 -0.40
C PHE A 64 21.18 -7.42 -0.53
N LYS A 65 22.35 -6.79 -0.53
CA LYS A 65 23.63 -7.45 -0.32
C LYS A 65 23.88 -7.54 1.19
N TYR A 66 23.82 -8.75 1.73
CA TYR A 66 24.03 -9.01 3.15
C TYR A 66 25.53 -9.18 3.45
N SER A 67 26.00 -8.53 4.50
CA SER A 67 27.37 -8.62 5.02
C SER A 67 27.35 -8.98 6.51
N GLN A 68 28.41 -9.62 6.99
CA GLN A 68 28.58 -9.87 8.42
C GLN A 68 28.78 -8.57 9.23
N LYS A 69 29.14 -7.47 8.57
CA LYS A 69 29.39 -6.15 9.18
C LYS A 69 28.21 -5.17 9.00
N ASP A 70 27.03 -5.67 8.65
CA ASP A 70 25.86 -4.81 8.44
C ASP A 70 25.46 -4.11 9.74
N MET A 71 25.12 -2.83 9.63
CA MET A 71 24.68 -2.03 10.78
C MET A 71 23.16 -2.14 10.96
N PRO A 72 22.63 -2.04 12.20
CA PRO A 72 21.20 -2.23 12.46
C PRO A 72 20.24 -1.34 11.66
N TYR A 73 20.66 -0.12 11.29
CA TYR A 73 19.85 0.78 10.45
C TYR A 73 19.72 0.27 9.01
N THR A 74 20.71 -0.50 8.53
CA THR A 74 20.65 -1.13 7.21
C THR A 74 19.52 -2.15 7.17
N ASP A 75 19.30 -2.88 8.27
CA ASP A 75 18.18 -3.83 8.36
C ASP A 75 16.82 -3.14 8.38
N GLN A 76 16.70 -2.00 9.07
CA GLN A 76 15.48 -1.19 9.01
C GLN A 76 15.17 -0.70 7.59
N SER A 77 16.21 -0.28 6.84
CA SER A 77 16.05 0.12 5.44
C SER A 77 15.60 -1.05 4.57
N ARG A 78 16.18 -2.25 4.75
CA ARG A 78 15.82 -3.46 4.00
C ARG A 78 14.38 -3.88 4.22
N ASP A 79 13.94 -3.95 5.48
CA ASP A 79 12.57 -4.28 5.83
C ASP A 79 11.59 -3.29 5.20
N THR A 80 11.87 -1.99 5.33
CA THR A 80 10.99 -0.94 4.79
C THR A 80 10.95 -0.95 3.27
N LEU A 81 12.08 -1.15 2.60
CA LEU A 81 12.15 -1.22 1.14
C LEU A 81 11.48 -2.48 0.58
N LEU A 82 11.51 -3.62 1.30
CA LEU A 82 10.71 -4.80 0.92
C LEU A 82 9.21 -4.50 0.98
N ARG A 83 8.76 -3.74 1.98
CA ARG A 83 7.37 -3.31 2.10
C ARG A 83 6.99 -2.34 0.98
N CYS A 84 7.83 -1.35 0.67
CA CYS A 84 7.61 -0.48 -0.49
C CYS A 84 7.55 -1.27 -1.80
N LEU A 85 8.46 -2.22 -1.99
CA LEU A 85 8.50 -3.08 -3.17
C LEU A 85 7.24 -3.93 -3.29
N SER A 86 6.74 -4.46 -2.17
CA SER A 86 5.50 -5.23 -2.16
C SER A 86 4.30 -4.45 -2.68
N VAL A 87 4.19 -3.18 -2.25
CA VAL A 87 3.14 -2.27 -2.69
C VAL A 87 3.32 -1.90 -4.16
N ALA A 88 4.56 -1.70 -4.61
CA ALA A 88 4.84 -1.40 -6.02
C ALA A 88 4.46 -2.58 -6.94
N ILE A 89 4.82 -3.82 -6.55
CA ILE A 89 4.47 -5.03 -7.30
C ILE A 89 2.95 -5.25 -7.25
N LYS A 90 2.31 -4.99 -6.12
CA LYS A 90 0.85 -5.06 -6.00
C LYS A 90 0.17 -4.06 -6.93
N ALA A 91 0.62 -2.81 -6.94
CA ALA A 91 0.14 -1.80 -7.87
C ALA A 91 0.37 -2.24 -9.32
N HIS A 92 1.55 -2.73 -9.68
CA HIS A 92 1.81 -3.30 -11.02
C HIS A 92 0.79 -4.42 -11.35
N PHE A 93 0.52 -5.32 -10.42
CA PHE A 93 -0.37 -6.47 -10.64
C PHE A 93 -1.80 -6.07 -10.99
N PHE A 94 -2.32 -5.08 -10.27
CA PHE A 94 -3.66 -4.56 -10.49
C PHE A 94 -3.71 -3.62 -11.68
N LEU A 95 -2.68 -2.78 -11.83
CA LEU A 95 -2.71 -1.60 -12.69
C LEU A 95 -2.12 -1.83 -14.08
N PHE A 96 -1.14 -2.71 -14.21
CA PHE A 96 -0.37 -2.90 -15.44
C PHE A 96 -0.08 -4.38 -15.70
N PRO A 97 -1.09 -5.27 -15.66
CA PRO A 97 -0.85 -6.72 -15.57
C PRO A 97 -0.14 -7.34 -16.76
N ASN A 98 -0.16 -6.67 -17.90
CA ASN A 98 0.45 -7.13 -19.16
C ASN A 98 1.78 -6.43 -19.45
N ASP A 99 2.17 -5.47 -18.62
CA ASP A 99 3.41 -4.73 -18.82
C ASP A 99 4.56 -5.40 -18.07
N VAL A 100 5.76 -4.92 -18.35
CA VAL A 100 7.00 -5.40 -17.75
C VAL A 100 7.70 -4.27 -17.00
N VAL A 101 8.51 -4.66 -16.03
CA VAL A 101 9.38 -3.74 -15.30
C VAL A 101 10.56 -3.39 -16.19
N SER A 102 10.71 -2.11 -16.56
CA SER A 102 11.75 -1.70 -17.50
C SER A 102 13.16 -2.03 -16.99
N TYR A 103 13.39 -1.72 -15.72
CA TYR A 103 14.66 -1.93 -15.04
C TYR A 103 14.46 -2.06 -13.53
N GLU A 104 15.57 -2.30 -12.84
CA GLU A 104 15.63 -2.42 -11.40
C GLU A 104 15.09 -1.20 -10.65
N PRO A 105 14.17 -1.38 -9.67
CA PRO A 105 13.63 -0.27 -8.90
C PRO A 105 14.71 0.54 -8.20
N TYR A 106 14.50 1.84 -8.13
CA TYR A 106 15.37 2.77 -7.42
C TYR A 106 14.72 3.12 -6.10
N PHE A 107 15.52 3.38 -5.07
CA PHE A 107 14.99 3.88 -3.81
C PHE A 107 15.53 5.27 -3.51
N PHE A 108 14.78 6.00 -2.69
CA PHE A 108 15.15 7.29 -2.16
C PHE A 108 14.84 7.35 -0.67
N THR A 109 15.47 8.31 0.01
CA THR A 109 15.23 8.60 1.41
C THR A 109 14.93 10.08 1.59
N ILE A 110 14.03 10.39 2.52
CA ILE A 110 13.69 11.77 2.91
C ILE A 110 13.87 11.86 4.42
N PRO A 111 14.69 12.81 4.93
CA PRO A 111 14.79 13.03 6.37
C PRO A 111 13.45 13.54 6.91
N SER A 112 13.00 13.02 8.05
CA SER A 112 11.81 13.55 8.71
C SER A 112 12.17 14.84 9.45
N LEU A 113 11.64 15.98 9.00
CA LEU A 113 11.90 17.28 9.63
C LEU A 113 11.42 17.36 11.09
N ASN A 114 10.35 16.63 11.42
CA ASN A 114 9.79 16.59 12.77
C ASN A 114 10.50 15.56 13.68
N ASP A 115 11.31 14.68 13.10
CA ASP A 115 12.01 13.62 13.83
C ASP A 115 13.33 13.30 13.12
N PRO A 116 14.42 13.99 13.47
CA PRO A 116 15.71 13.86 12.77
C PRO A 116 16.30 12.44 12.78
N ASN A 117 15.87 11.59 13.72
CA ASN A 117 16.32 10.20 13.82
C ASN A 117 15.53 9.27 12.90
N ASN A 118 14.49 9.79 12.24
CA ASN A 118 13.61 9.01 11.40
C ASN A 118 13.83 9.35 9.92
N THR A 119 14.05 8.29 9.14
CA THR A 119 14.20 8.36 7.70
C THR A 119 12.97 7.78 7.04
N ILE A 120 12.38 8.53 6.13
CA ILE A 120 11.26 8.08 5.30
C ILE A 120 11.86 7.40 4.08
N TYR A 121 11.42 6.18 3.79
CA TYR A 121 11.86 5.45 2.61
C TYR A 121 10.81 5.49 1.51
N GLY A 122 11.28 5.57 0.28
CA GLY A 122 10.44 5.43 -0.90
C GLY A 122 11.13 4.68 -2.03
N LEU A 123 10.33 4.27 -3.00
CA LEU A 123 10.73 3.45 -4.13
C LEU A 123 10.14 4.03 -5.42
N ILE A 124 10.91 4.02 -6.49
CA ILE A 124 10.49 4.32 -7.85
C ILE A 124 10.60 3.05 -8.68
N TYR A 125 9.49 2.65 -9.27
CA TYR A 125 9.32 1.40 -10.01
C TYR A 125 8.77 1.74 -11.41
N LYS A 126 9.63 1.64 -12.44
CA LYS A 126 9.28 2.04 -13.81
C LYS A 126 8.64 0.90 -14.60
N ILE A 127 7.60 1.24 -15.35
CA ILE A 127 6.87 0.36 -16.26
C ILE A 127 7.20 0.77 -17.69
N GLU A 128 7.46 -0.21 -18.57
CA GLU A 128 8.04 0.06 -19.89
C GLU A 128 7.09 0.74 -20.88
N LYS A 129 5.85 0.26 -20.98
CA LYS A 129 5.00 0.55 -22.14
C LYS A 129 4.47 1.99 -22.19
N ASP A 130 4.37 2.65 -21.04
CA ASP A 130 3.63 3.92 -20.91
C ASP A 130 4.47 5.09 -20.37
N ASP A 131 5.78 4.92 -20.22
CA ASP A 131 6.67 5.85 -19.49
C ASP A 131 6.17 6.22 -18.07
N LYS A 132 5.27 5.40 -17.53
CA LYS A 132 4.68 5.57 -16.20
C LYS A 132 5.61 4.98 -15.15
N SER A 133 5.59 5.62 -13.99
CA SER A 133 6.31 5.13 -12.82
C SER A 133 5.37 4.98 -11.64
N ILE A 134 5.51 3.86 -10.93
CA ILE A 134 4.90 3.66 -9.63
C ILE A 134 5.88 4.21 -8.58
N ILE A 135 5.45 5.22 -7.84
CA ILE A 135 6.21 5.77 -6.71
C ILE A 135 5.53 5.33 -5.43
N VAL A 136 6.26 4.61 -4.58
CA VAL A 136 5.77 4.15 -3.28
C VAL A 136 6.53 4.86 -2.16
N CYS A 137 5.83 5.29 -1.11
CA CYS A 137 6.43 5.91 0.05
C CYS A 137 5.68 5.57 1.35
N GLU A 138 6.39 5.59 2.47
CA GLU A 138 5.80 5.45 3.82
C GLU A 138 4.96 6.65 4.26
N ARG A 139 5.08 7.79 3.58
CA ARG A 139 4.31 9.00 3.85
C ARG A 139 3.59 9.47 2.60
N ASN A 140 2.52 10.21 2.82
CA ASN A 140 1.80 10.85 1.74
C ASN A 140 2.71 11.93 1.13
N LEU A 141 3.11 11.75 -0.13
CA LEU A 141 3.94 12.69 -0.87
C LEU A 141 3.14 13.48 -1.91
N ILE A 142 1.81 13.40 -1.89
CA ILE A 142 0.98 13.98 -2.97
C ILE A 142 1.23 15.47 -3.16
N GLU A 143 1.49 16.19 -2.08
CA GLU A 143 1.76 17.64 -2.09
C GLU A 143 3.11 17.99 -2.71
N LEU A 144 4.03 17.02 -2.82
CA LEU A 144 5.33 17.21 -3.48
C LEU A 144 5.26 17.04 -5.00
N PHE A 145 4.14 16.53 -5.53
CA PHE A 145 3.94 16.40 -6.96
C PHE A 145 3.13 17.57 -7.49
N ASP A 146 3.54 18.09 -8.66
CA ASP A 146 2.66 18.92 -9.45
C ASP A 146 1.40 18.09 -9.80
N LYS A 147 0.24 18.55 -9.33
CA LYS A 147 -1.07 17.86 -9.49
C LYS A 147 -1.34 17.26 -10.89
N PRO A 148 -0.97 17.88 -12.03
CA PRO A 148 -1.22 17.26 -13.33
C PRO A 148 -0.43 15.98 -13.62
N LYS A 149 0.62 15.66 -12.86
CA LYS A 149 1.48 14.49 -13.13
C LYS A 149 1.04 13.21 -12.45
N VAL A 150 0.16 13.28 -11.44
CA VAL A 150 -0.33 12.08 -10.73
C VAL A 150 -1.59 11.56 -11.43
N VAL A 151 -1.46 10.45 -12.15
CA VAL A 151 -2.56 9.78 -12.85
C VAL A 151 -3.50 9.10 -11.87
N TYR A 152 -2.94 8.45 -10.86
CA TYR A 152 -3.71 7.59 -9.96
C TYR A 152 -3.04 7.40 -8.60
N GLN A 153 -3.85 7.18 -7.56
CA GLN A 153 -3.41 6.85 -6.20
C GLN A 153 -3.85 5.43 -5.83
N PHE A 154 -2.93 4.65 -5.30
CA PHE A 154 -3.17 3.27 -4.86
C PHE A 154 -2.63 3.06 -3.44
N PRO A 155 -3.25 3.65 -2.42
CA PRO A 155 -2.87 3.39 -1.03
C PRO A 155 -3.04 1.89 -0.72
N ALA A 156 -2.07 1.33 -0.02
CA ALA A 156 -2.09 -0.08 0.35
C ALA A 156 -1.66 -0.27 1.80
N VAL A 157 -2.38 -1.12 2.53
CA VAL A 157 -1.94 -1.60 3.83
C VAL A 157 -0.92 -2.71 3.63
N VAL A 158 0.20 -2.62 4.36
CA VAL A 158 1.16 -3.72 4.51
C VAL A 158 1.05 -4.24 5.93
N ILE A 159 0.62 -5.50 6.06
CA ILE A 159 0.43 -6.21 7.33
C ILE A 159 1.75 -6.86 7.82
N GLU A 160 1.72 -7.56 8.96
CA GLU A 160 2.92 -8.17 9.55
C GLU A 160 3.47 -9.34 8.71
N ASP A 161 2.59 -10.14 8.09
CA ASP A 161 2.97 -11.38 7.40
C ASP A 161 3.70 -11.10 6.08
N SER A 162 5.02 -11.29 6.11
CA SER A 162 5.90 -10.99 4.99
C SER A 162 5.70 -11.85 3.76
N PHE A 163 5.09 -13.03 3.86
CA PHE A 163 4.76 -13.84 2.69
C PHE A 163 3.48 -13.37 2.01
N ARG A 164 2.53 -12.83 2.77
CA ARG A 164 1.32 -12.22 2.20
C ARG A 164 1.64 -10.96 1.39
N TRP A 165 2.77 -10.30 1.66
CA TRP A 165 3.21 -9.11 0.92
C TRP A 165 3.35 -9.33 -0.59
N PHE A 166 3.63 -10.56 -1.04
CA PHE A 166 3.83 -10.87 -2.47
C PHE A 166 2.91 -11.98 -2.98
N SER A 167 1.77 -12.20 -2.30
CA SER A 167 0.85 -13.29 -2.64
C SER A 167 0.00 -12.97 -3.88
N LEU A 168 0.55 -13.26 -5.07
CA LEU A 168 -0.17 -13.12 -6.34
C LEU A 168 -1.49 -13.93 -6.37
N LYS A 169 -1.55 -15.07 -5.67
CA LYS A 169 -2.77 -15.88 -5.56
C LYS A 169 -3.89 -15.08 -4.87
N ASN A 170 -3.60 -14.46 -3.73
CA ASN A 170 -4.58 -13.67 -3.00
C ASN A 170 -5.00 -12.44 -3.82
N TRP A 171 -4.05 -11.79 -4.48
CA TRP A 171 -4.36 -10.64 -5.33
C TRP A 171 -5.20 -11.01 -6.55
N ASN A 172 -5.02 -12.21 -7.12
CA ASN A 172 -5.91 -12.70 -8.19
C ASN A 172 -7.36 -12.83 -7.71
N ILE A 173 -7.58 -13.31 -6.49
CA ILE A 173 -8.93 -13.41 -5.90
C ILE A 173 -9.55 -12.00 -5.79
N VAL A 174 -8.79 -11.04 -5.27
CA VAL A 174 -9.22 -9.63 -5.19
C VAL A 174 -9.50 -9.06 -6.59
N LYS A 175 -8.63 -9.34 -7.55
CA LYS A 175 -8.75 -8.85 -8.94
C LYS A 175 -10.02 -9.36 -9.63
N GLN A 176 -10.33 -10.64 -9.44
CA GLN A 176 -11.54 -11.27 -9.98
C GLN A 176 -12.80 -10.72 -9.30
N ALA A 177 -12.79 -10.56 -7.98
CA ALA A 177 -13.92 -10.01 -7.24
C ALA A 177 -14.27 -8.56 -7.64
N ALA A 178 -13.26 -7.80 -8.09
CA ALA A 178 -13.40 -6.40 -8.41
C ALA A 178 -13.41 -6.07 -9.91
N ASN A 179 -13.28 -7.03 -10.83
CA ASN A 179 -13.22 -6.80 -12.29
C ASN A 179 -12.20 -5.70 -12.69
N ILE A 180 -11.01 -5.71 -12.06
CA ILE A 180 -10.08 -4.56 -12.08
C ILE A 180 -9.48 -4.25 -13.46
N SER A 181 -9.46 -5.22 -14.40
CA SER A 181 -8.81 -5.04 -15.70
C SER A 181 -9.34 -3.87 -16.54
N GLU A 182 -10.59 -3.44 -16.33
CA GLU A 182 -11.20 -2.32 -17.06
C GLU A 182 -10.81 -0.94 -16.48
N PHE A 183 -10.38 -0.89 -15.21
CA PHE A 183 -10.24 0.35 -14.43
C PHE A 183 -9.13 1.30 -14.89
N LEU A 184 -8.15 0.80 -15.65
CA LEU A 184 -6.94 1.56 -16.00
C LEU A 184 -6.93 2.13 -17.39
N GLU A 185 -7.65 1.48 -18.31
CA GLU A 185 -7.88 2.07 -19.62
C GLU A 185 -8.74 3.35 -19.49
N LYS A 186 -9.46 3.50 -18.38
CA LYS A 186 -10.54 4.48 -18.21
C LYS A 186 -10.65 4.97 -16.76
N PRO A 187 -9.86 5.98 -16.33
CA PRO A 187 -9.92 6.55 -14.98
C PRO A 187 -11.32 7.00 -14.52
N TRP A 188 -12.25 7.24 -15.45
CA TRP A 188 -13.65 7.55 -15.14
C TRP A 188 -14.44 6.34 -14.63
N ILE A 189 -13.96 5.11 -14.78
CA ILE A 189 -14.63 3.92 -14.24
C ILE A 189 -14.55 3.91 -12.71
N ASN A 190 -13.42 4.31 -12.12
CA ASN A 190 -13.31 4.53 -10.67
C ASN A 190 -14.34 5.58 -10.22
N LYS A 191 -14.33 6.75 -10.88
CA LYS A 191 -15.32 7.80 -10.59
C LYS A 191 -16.76 7.32 -10.76
N LYS A 192 -17.02 6.43 -11.74
CA LYS A 192 -18.35 5.84 -11.96
C LYS A 192 -18.73 4.87 -10.83
N GLN A 193 -17.83 3.99 -10.40
CA GLN A 193 -18.10 3.06 -9.31
C GLN A 193 -18.24 3.79 -7.97
N GLU A 194 -17.40 4.79 -7.71
CA GLU A 194 -17.53 5.72 -6.59
C GLU A 194 -18.88 6.45 -6.65
N PHE A 195 -19.26 6.99 -7.81
CA PHE A 195 -20.55 7.64 -8.00
C PHE A 195 -21.74 6.70 -7.76
N LEU A 196 -21.67 5.47 -8.28
CA LEU A 196 -22.71 4.45 -8.07
C LEU A 196 -22.80 4.02 -6.60
N ALA A 197 -21.67 3.89 -5.91
CA ALA A 197 -21.63 3.60 -4.48
C ALA A 197 -22.20 4.77 -3.66
N GLN A 198 -21.89 6.01 -4.05
CA GLN A 198 -22.42 7.22 -3.39
C GLN A 198 -23.93 7.41 -3.62
N ASP A 199 -24.44 7.08 -4.81
CA ASP A 199 -25.86 7.17 -5.16
C ASP A 199 -26.69 5.98 -4.65
N ALA A 200 -26.03 4.95 -4.11
CA ALA A 200 -26.72 3.77 -3.58
C ALA A 200 -27.73 4.16 -2.49
N LYS A 201 -28.99 3.79 -2.72
CA LYS A 201 -30.11 4.08 -1.81
C LYS A 201 -30.32 2.99 -0.76
N THR A 202 -29.89 1.77 -1.06
CA THR A 202 -30.03 0.62 -0.18
C THR A 202 -28.68 -0.02 0.10
N ARG A 203 -28.59 -0.70 1.24
CA ARG A 203 -27.40 -1.48 1.63
C ARG A 203 -27.01 -2.50 0.55
N PHE A 204 -28.01 -3.17 -0.02
CA PHE A 204 -27.83 -4.18 -1.06
C PHE A 204 -27.25 -3.59 -2.35
N ASP A 205 -27.69 -2.39 -2.75
CA ASP A 205 -27.13 -1.71 -3.92
C ASP A 205 -25.68 -1.29 -3.67
N LEU A 206 -25.35 -0.82 -2.47
CA LEU A 206 -23.99 -0.45 -2.10
C LEU A 206 -23.04 -1.65 -2.15
N GLU A 207 -23.45 -2.81 -1.62
CA GLU A 207 -22.65 -4.05 -1.60
C GLU A 207 -22.31 -4.59 -3.01
N ARG A 208 -23.05 -4.16 -4.05
CA ARG A 208 -22.70 -4.48 -5.44
C ARG A 208 -21.44 -3.76 -5.93
N HIS A 209 -21.16 -2.58 -5.40
CA HIS A 209 -20.11 -1.68 -5.86
C HIS A 209 -18.99 -1.44 -4.84
N ALA A 210 -19.23 -1.77 -3.56
CA ALA A 210 -18.31 -1.55 -2.47
C ALA A 210 -18.42 -2.64 -1.39
N THR A 211 -17.44 -2.70 -0.50
CA THR A 211 -17.50 -3.48 0.73
C THR A 211 -17.86 -2.56 1.89
N ILE A 212 -18.93 -2.87 2.61
CA ILE A 212 -19.33 -2.13 3.81
C ILE A 212 -18.39 -2.48 4.96
N LEU A 213 -17.97 -1.48 5.70
CA LEU A 213 -17.01 -1.59 6.80
C LEU A 213 -17.64 -1.13 8.11
N ASP A 214 -17.36 -1.87 9.18
CA ASP A 214 -17.67 -1.46 10.54
C ASP A 214 -16.52 -0.61 11.09
N VAL A 215 -16.70 0.72 11.08
CA VAL A 215 -15.68 1.69 11.47
C VAL A 215 -16.27 2.70 12.45
N PRO A 216 -15.79 2.75 13.69
CA PRO A 216 -16.11 3.80 14.65
C PRO A 216 -15.73 5.19 14.13
N TYR A 217 -16.47 6.21 14.54
CA TYR A 217 -16.23 7.58 14.07
C TYR A 217 -14.86 8.13 14.51
N GLU A 218 -14.39 7.68 15.68
CA GLU A 218 -13.15 8.08 16.33
C GLU A 218 -11.93 7.78 15.47
N ILE A 219 -12.01 6.74 14.63
CA ILE A 219 -10.88 6.28 13.81
C ILE A 219 -10.95 6.76 12.35
N LYS A 220 -11.93 7.61 12.02
CA LYS A 220 -12.20 8.08 10.64
C LYS A 220 -10.97 8.69 9.96
N ASP A 221 -10.12 9.40 10.71
CA ASP A 221 -8.99 10.12 10.11
C ASP A 221 -7.81 9.19 9.80
N PHE A 222 -7.74 8.02 10.45
CA PHE A 222 -6.76 6.97 10.16
C PHE A 222 -7.11 6.15 8.92
N ILE A 223 -8.41 5.98 8.65
CA ILE A 223 -8.91 5.11 7.57
C ILE A 223 -9.18 5.86 6.25
N LYS A 224 -9.47 7.17 6.29
CA LYS A 224 -9.65 8.01 5.09
C LYS A 224 -8.54 7.88 4.04
N PRO A 225 -7.24 7.82 4.41
CA PRO A 225 -6.17 7.67 3.43
C PRO A 225 -6.25 6.38 2.59
N LEU A 226 -7.05 5.38 3.00
CA LEU A 226 -7.28 4.14 2.26
C LEU A 226 -8.38 4.25 1.18
N GLY A 227 -8.95 5.43 0.98
CA GLY A 227 -10.09 5.61 0.07
C GLY A 227 -11.40 5.07 0.65
N ILE A 228 -11.48 4.92 1.97
CA ILE A 228 -12.73 4.56 2.65
C ILE A 228 -13.62 5.79 2.73
N GLU A 229 -14.86 5.66 2.27
CA GLU A 229 -15.83 6.74 2.16
C GLU A 229 -17.05 6.49 3.05
N TRP A 230 -17.76 7.56 3.39
CA TRP A 230 -19.00 7.52 4.17
C TRP A 230 -20.22 7.68 3.27
N SER A 231 -21.10 6.68 3.24
CA SER A 231 -22.40 6.80 2.58
C SER A 231 -23.33 7.62 3.47
N LYS A 232 -23.69 8.84 3.05
CA LYS A 232 -24.63 9.70 3.79
C LYS A 232 -26.05 9.12 3.83
N THR A 233 -26.45 8.42 2.76
CA THR A 233 -27.79 7.83 2.60
C THR A 233 -27.96 6.62 3.52
N ILE A 234 -27.01 5.69 3.50
CA ILE A 234 -27.09 4.42 4.24
C ILE A 234 -26.45 4.54 5.63
N LYS A 235 -25.66 5.59 5.86
CA LYS A 235 -24.94 5.88 7.11
C LYS A 235 -23.98 4.77 7.52
N VAL A 236 -23.15 4.35 6.55
CA VAL A 236 -22.11 3.35 6.75
C VAL A 236 -20.82 3.77 6.06
N TRP A 237 -19.69 3.30 6.59
CA TRP A 237 -18.42 3.37 5.89
C TRP A 237 -18.35 2.27 4.84
N TYR A 238 -17.75 2.56 3.70
CA TYR A 238 -17.52 1.58 2.65
C TYR A 238 -16.17 1.80 1.97
N LEU A 239 -15.61 0.71 1.47
CA LEU A 239 -14.44 0.70 0.62
C LEU A 239 -14.89 0.31 -0.79
N PRO A 240 -14.67 1.16 -1.82
CA PRO A 240 -14.96 0.78 -3.20
C PRO A 240 -14.31 -0.56 -3.57
N LYS A 241 -14.93 -1.32 -4.48
CA LYS A 241 -14.28 -2.53 -5.02
C LYS A 241 -12.98 -2.16 -5.73
N GLY A 242 -11.97 -3.01 -5.60
CA GLY A 242 -10.65 -2.80 -6.23
C GLY A 242 -9.49 -2.78 -5.24
N PHE A 243 -9.79 -2.72 -3.94
CA PHE A 243 -8.80 -2.68 -2.87
C PHE A 243 -8.69 -4.04 -2.15
N ASP A 244 -7.56 -4.25 -1.47
CA ASP A 244 -7.30 -5.43 -0.66
C ASP A 244 -8.04 -5.30 0.68
N VAL A 245 -9.31 -5.72 0.67
CA VAL A 245 -10.24 -5.63 1.80
C VAL A 245 -9.67 -6.31 3.05
N ASP A 246 -9.06 -7.48 2.91
CA ASP A 246 -8.54 -8.24 4.05
C ASP A 246 -7.46 -7.45 4.80
N SER A 247 -6.49 -6.89 4.07
CA SER A 247 -5.44 -6.06 4.67
C SER A 247 -6.02 -4.80 5.31
N VAL A 248 -7.07 -4.22 4.72
CA VAL A 248 -7.76 -3.04 5.27
C VAL A 248 -8.51 -3.38 6.56
N LEU A 249 -9.21 -4.52 6.61
CA LEU A 249 -9.89 -4.98 7.82
C LEU A 249 -8.89 -5.26 8.95
N GLU A 250 -7.76 -5.91 8.66
CA GLU A 250 -6.69 -6.12 9.65
C GLU A 250 -6.15 -4.78 10.20
N TYR A 251 -6.00 -3.76 9.35
CA TYR A 251 -5.62 -2.41 9.78
C TYR A 251 -6.68 -1.74 10.66
N ILE A 252 -7.96 -1.82 10.28
CA ILE A 252 -9.07 -1.26 11.06
C ILE A 252 -9.11 -1.89 12.45
N GLU A 253 -9.00 -3.22 12.54
CA GLU A 253 -9.00 -3.94 13.82
C GLU A 253 -7.78 -3.59 14.68
N TYR A 254 -6.62 -3.33 14.06
CA TYR A 254 -5.46 -2.80 14.77
C TYR A 254 -5.75 -1.40 15.35
N ILE A 255 -6.25 -0.47 14.54
CA ILE A 255 -6.53 0.91 14.99
C ILE A 255 -7.65 0.95 16.04
N LYS A 256 -8.68 0.11 15.93
CA LYS A 256 -9.73 -0.03 16.97
C LYS A 256 -9.15 -0.42 18.33
N LYS A 257 -8.11 -1.25 18.36
CA LYS A 257 -7.44 -1.68 19.59
C LYS A 257 -6.58 -0.57 20.20
N GLU A 258 -5.88 0.19 19.36
CA GLU A 258 -5.04 1.32 19.80
C GLU A 258 -5.87 2.55 20.22
N HIS A 259 -7.05 2.71 19.61
CA HIS A 259 -7.97 3.82 19.83
C HIS A 259 -9.39 3.30 20.08
N PRO A 260 -9.64 2.67 21.25
CA PRO A 260 -10.96 2.18 21.57
C PRO A 260 -11.98 3.34 21.56
N PRO A 261 -13.21 3.11 21.08
CA PRO A 261 -14.25 4.12 21.15
C PRO A 261 -14.45 4.55 22.60
N LEU A 262 -14.61 5.85 22.83
CA LEU A 262 -14.96 6.37 24.15
C LEU A 262 -16.27 5.70 24.57
N ASP A 263 -16.24 4.91 25.64
CA ASP A 263 -17.44 4.35 26.23
C ASP A 263 -18.39 5.52 26.47
N LYS A 264 -19.59 5.46 25.87
CA LYS A 264 -20.71 6.27 26.33
C LYS A 264 -21.02 5.77 27.74
N GLU A 265 -20.37 6.35 28.74
CA GLU A 265 -20.66 6.07 30.13
C GLU A 265 -22.17 6.14 30.33
N LYS A 266 -22.65 5.12 31.04
CA LYS A 266 -24.03 4.90 31.45
C LYS A 266 -24.53 6.10 32.27
N HIS A 267 -24.99 7.16 31.59
CA HIS A 267 -25.92 8.11 32.17
C HIS A 267 -27.33 7.53 32.07
N ASP A 268 -27.63 6.52 32.89
CA ASP A 268 -28.98 6.37 33.44
C ASP A 268 -28.99 5.44 34.66
N THR A 269 -29.91 5.72 35.58
CA THR A 269 -30.13 5.09 36.90
C THR A 269 -29.23 5.55 38.06
N GLY A 270 -29.25 6.85 38.32
CA GLY A 270 -28.83 7.45 39.59
C GLY A 270 -29.77 8.55 40.05
N SER A 271 -31.09 8.36 39.93
CA SER A 271 -32.10 9.24 40.53
C SER A 271 -33.36 8.46 40.88
N GLN A 272 -33.34 7.83 42.05
CA GLN A 272 -34.55 7.64 42.85
C GLN A 272 -34.26 8.04 44.30
N ASN A 273 -34.54 9.32 44.54
CA ASN A 273 -35.20 9.92 45.70
C ASN A 273 -34.93 9.39 47.11
N HIS A 274 -34.28 10.27 47.89
CA HIS A 274 -34.66 10.55 49.28
C HIS A 274 -36.06 11.19 49.34
N ARG A 275 -37.00 10.53 50.02
CA ARG A 275 -37.85 11.04 51.12
C ARG A 275 -39.12 10.22 51.26
#